data_AF-A0A2T5CAP0-F1
#
_entry.id   AF-A0A2T5CAP0-F1
#
_cell.length_a   1.000
_cell.length_b   1.000
_cell.length_c   1.000
_cell.angle_alpha   90.00
_cell.angle_beta   90.00
_cell.angle_gamma   90.00
#
_symmetry.space_group_name_H-M   'P 1'
#
loop_
_entity.id
_entity.type
_entity.pdbx_description
1 polymer ?
#
loop_
_entity_poly.entity_id
_entity_poly.type
_entity_poly.pdbx_seq_one_letter_code
_entity_poly.pdbx_strand_id
1 'polypeptide(L)'
;MHVHELIAMIEATAPPRWAASWDRSGVQVAAGRKRVGKLAVGLDPAPVLIDQALAWGADFILVHHPLTLKPELPALSNGYHHVLGALLCHDAWLYAAHTSLDVQPRGPVRWLAGELGLNNVSVLEETGRRLGRWFRILGPKERIEQVAQGLEGRPGVEVYALGARALEVVAAPGRDFEVYGAISGAEDDTLRVVSHELDLPVESLGFGFVGEMPESSPWEEFYEVLKRLTGGTPRALAGIVPEKVSRVACCPGSGASLLKRVAKVGAQVYVTGDLKYHDAQAARELGYLVVDVGHFVLEERMMRVFSEELRRKLTHGAVEVAFFPGFDFLSSPS
;
A
#
# COMPACT_ATOMS: atom_id res chain seq x y z
N MET A 1 18.55 -9.93 8.32
CA MET A 1 18.38 -9.63 6.88
C MET A 1 19.24 -8.45 6.47
N HIS A 2 19.69 -8.34 5.22
CA HIS A 2 20.38 -7.14 4.74
C HIS A 2 19.38 -6.03 4.41
N VAL A 3 19.72 -4.76 4.67
CA VAL A 3 18.79 -3.62 4.55
C VAL A 3 18.18 -3.48 3.15
N HIS A 4 18.95 -3.72 2.08
CA HIS A 4 18.43 -3.67 0.71
C HIS A 4 17.36 -4.73 0.44
N GLU A 5 17.42 -5.90 1.09
CA GLU A 5 16.42 -6.97 0.93
C GLU A 5 15.12 -6.54 1.62
N LEU A 6 15.23 -5.94 2.80
CA LEU A 6 14.08 -5.41 3.51
C LEU A 6 13.41 -4.27 2.74
N ILE A 7 14.19 -3.31 2.23
CA ILE A 7 13.68 -2.22 1.39
C ILE A 7 13.00 -2.81 0.15
N ALA A 8 13.65 -3.74 -0.56
CA ALA A 8 13.05 -4.37 -1.73
C ALA A 8 11.70 -5.06 -1.43
N MET A 9 11.53 -5.65 -0.24
CA MET A 9 10.25 -6.23 0.16
C MET A 9 9.17 -5.20 0.50
N ILE A 10 9.54 -4.08 1.12
CA ILE A 10 8.62 -2.95 1.34
C ILE A 10 8.20 -2.38 -0.01
N GLU A 11 9.17 -2.14 -0.89
CA GLU A 11 8.96 -1.58 -2.23
C GLU A 11 8.25 -2.56 -3.17
N ALA A 12 8.29 -3.86 -2.94
CA ALA A 12 7.47 -4.83 -3.67
C ALA A 12 5.97 -4.61 -3.42
N THR A 13 5.60 -4.12 -2.24
CA THR A 13 4.23 -3.67 -1.93
C THR A 13 4.00 -2.23 -2.37
N ALA A 14 4.91 -1.30 -2.01
CA ALA A 14 4.74 0.15 -2.21
C ALA A 14 5.95 0.79 -2.93
N PRO A 15 6.12 0.57 -4.25
CA PRO A 15 7.26 1.12 -4.98
C PRO A 15 7.24 2.66 -5.01
N PRO A 16 8.31 3.36 -4.61
CA PRO A 16 8.36 4.82 -4.56
C PRO A 16 8.07 5.52 -5.90
N ARG A 17 8.36 4.85 -7.02
CA ARG A 17 8.07 5.38 -8.37
C ARG A 17 6.59 5.64 -8.65
N TRP A 18 5.70 5.06 -7.86
CA TRP A 18 4.25 5.26 -7.98
C TRP A 18 3.70 6.34 -7.03
N ALA A 19 4.56 6.91 -6.19
CA ALA A 19 4.18 8.04 -5.34
C ALA A 19 3.76 9.25 -6.19
N ALA A 20 2.93 10.12 -5.61
CA ALA A 20 2.61 11.40 -6.22
C ALA A 20 3.88 12.24 -6.43
N SER A 21 3.90 13.10 -7.45
CA SER A 21 5.10 13.87 -7.83
C SER A 21 5.60 14.82 -6.75
N TRP A 22 4.73 15.22 -5.82
CA TRP A 22 5.06 16.08 -4.67
C TRP A 22 5.49 15.30 -3.43
N ASP A 23 5.33 13.97 -3.43
CA ASP A 23 5.56 13.12 -2.27
C ASP A 23 7.06 12.85 -2.02
N ARG A 24 7.35 12.40 -0.81
CA ARG A 24 8.68 12.05 -0.29
C ARG A 24 8.70 10.62 0.28
N SER A 25 8.09 9.67 -0.41
CA SER A 25 8.26 8.24 -0.11
C SER A 25 9.71 7.78 -0.31
N GLY A 26 10.16 6.78 0.46
CA GLY A 26 11.52 6.25 0.43
C GLY A 26 12.27 6.42 1.75
N VAL A 27 13.60 6.25 1.71
CA VAL A 27 14.49 6.45 2.87
C VAL A 27 14.46 7.92 3.30
N GLN A 28 14.08 8.16 4.56
CA GLN A 28 14.05 9.48 5.20
C GLN A 28 15.33 9.75 5.98
N VAL A 29 15.81 8.74 6.71
CA VAL A 29 17.05 8.77 7.49
C VAL A 29 17.78 7.46 7.25
N ALA A 30 19.01 7.56 6.76
CA ALA A 30 19.87 6.39 6.56
C ALA A 30 20.67 6.07 7.82
N ALA A 31 21.07 4.82 7.97
CA ALA A 31 21.99 4.38 9.01
C ALA A 31 23.22 3.67 8.44
N GLY A 32 24.28 3.59 9.24
CA GLY A 32 25.51 2.86 8.94
C GLY A 32 25.30 1.35 8.93
N ARG A 33 24.43 0.81 9.79
CA ARG A 33 24.14 -0.63 9.82
C ARG A 33 23.58 -1.18 8.52
N LYS A 34 24.06 -2.37 8.16
CA LYS A 34 23.66 -3.10 6.96
C LYS A 34 22.68 -4.23 7.23
N ARG A 35 22.61 -4.70 8.48
CA ARG A 35 21.72 -5.79 8.89
C ARG A 35 20.59 -5.24 9.74
N VAL A 36 19.39 -5.75 9.48
CA VAL A 36 18.18 -5.51 10.24
C VAL A 36 17.76 -6.82 10.89
N GLY A 37 17.55 -6.78 12.20
CA GLY A 37 16.95 -7.82 13.03
C GLY A 37 15.61 -7.39 13.63
N LYS A 38 15.34 -6.09 13.79
CA LYS A 38 14.08 -5.55 14.29
C LYS A 38 13.51 -4.43 13.41
N LEU A 39 12.27 -4.64 12.95
CA LEU A 39 11.49 -3.68 12.16
C LEU A 39 10.31 -3.16 12.98
N ALA A 40 10.32 -1.87 13.28
CA ALA A 40 9.15 -1.16 13.80
C ALA A 40 8.30 -0.60 12.65
N VAL A 41 6.98 -0.72 12.77
CA VAL A 41 6.02 -0.18 11.80
C VAL A 41 5.05 0.76 12.53
N GLY A 42 4.79 1.94 11.97
CA GLY A 42 3.92 2.95 12.57
C GLY A 42 3.27 3.86 11.53
N LEU A 43 2.40 4.77 11.96
CA LEU A 43 1.78 5.77 11.08
C LEU A 43 2.69 6.99 10.89
N ASP A 44 2.94 7.72 11.98
CA ASP A 44 3.71 8.96 12.00
C ASP A 44 5.10 8.75 12.62
N PRO A 45 6.14 9.44 12.13
CA PRO A 45 7.44 9.52 12.79
C PRO A 45 7.41 10.49 13.99
N ALA A 46 6.40 10.39 14.86
CA ALA A 46 6.26 11.22 16.05
C ALA A 46 7.33 10.85 17.10
N PRO A 47 7.85 11.83 17.89
CA PRO A 47 8.87 11.57 18.91
C PRO A 47 8.56 10.36 19.83
N VAL A 48 7.32 10.26 20.32
CA VAL A 48 6.89 9.18 21.22
C VAL A 48 7.01 7.80 20.54
N LEU A 49 6.59 7.69 19.27
CA LEU A 49 6.67 6.43 18.52
C LEU A 49 8.13 6.05 18.26
N ILE A 50 8.95 7.03 17.86
CA ILE A 50 10.37 6.82 17.59
C ILE A 50 11.09 6.38 18.87
N ASP A 51 10.85 7.04 20.00
CA ASP A 51 11.47 6.70 21.28
C ASP A 51 11.07 5.29 21.74
N GLN A 52 9.80 4.91 21.61
CA GLN A 52 9.32 3.56 21.93
C GLN A 52 9.94 2.49 21.03
N ALA A 53 10.01 2.74 19.72
CA ALA A 53 10.61 1.82 18.77
C ALA A 53 12.11 1.62 19.02
N LEU A 54 12.83 2.71 19.30
CA LEU A 54 14.27 2.67 19.61
C LEU A 54 14.54 2.02 20.98
N ALA A 55 13.70 2.27 21.99
CA ALA A 55 13.80 1.60 23.29
C ALA A 55 13.58 0.08 23.17
N TRP A 56 12.73 -0.37 22.24
CA TRP A 56 12.56 -1.78 21.91
C TRP A 56 13.74 -2.37 21.09
N GLY A 57 14.63 -1.51 20.59
CA GLY A 57 15.82 -1.88 19.82
C GLY A 57 15.59 -1.97 18.32
N ALA A 58 14.67 -1.19 17.75
CA ALA A 58 14.44 -1.16 16.31
C ALA A 58 15.72 -0.77 15.53
N ASP A 59 16.07 -1.57 14.52
CA ASP A 59 17.14 -1.24 13.57
C ASP A 59 16.59 -0.43 12.38
N PHE A 60 15.30 -0.60 12.11
CA PHE A 60 14.60 -0.03 10.98
C PHE A 60 13.19 0.35 11.41
N ILE A 61 12.77 1.56 11.06
CA ILE A 61 11.44 2.09 11.33
C ILE A 61 10.77 2.42 9.99
N LEU A 62 9.62 1.80 9.73
CA LEU A 62 8.76 2.05 8.59
C LEU A 62 7.55 2.86 9.06
N VAL A 63 7.34 4.03 8.46
CA VAL A 63 6.18 4.89 8.71
C VAL A 63 5.37 5.12 7.44
N HIS A 64 4.12 5.56 7.58
CA HIS A 64 3.34 6.03 6.44
C HIS A 64 3.76 7.44 6.06
N HIS A 65 3.66 8.38 7.01
CA HIS A 65 3.93 9.78 6.74
C HIS A 65 5.43 10.09 6.66
N PRO A 66 5.88 10.84 5.64
CA PRO A 66 7.26 11.27 5.55
C PRO A 66 7.67 12.12 6.74
N LEU A 67 8.94 12.03 7.14
CA LEU A 67 9.47 12.86 8.23
C LEU A 67 9.30 14.36 7.94
N THR A 68 9.42 14.72 6.67
CA THR A 68 9.05 16.03 6.15
C THR A 68 8.67 15.92 4.67
N LEU A 69 7.70 16.74 4.25
CA LEU A 69 7.35 16.88 2.83
C LEU A 69 8.28 17.84 2.09
N LYS A 70 9.00 18.70 2.83
CA LYS A 70 9.94 19.69 2.29
C LYS A 70 11.32 19.50 2.92
N PRO A 71 12.41 19.50 2.13
CA PRO A 71 13.75 19.47 2.70
C PRO A 71 13.97 20.65 3.65
N GLU A 72 14.35 20.35 4.89
CA GLU A 72 14.57 21.32 5.95
C GLU A 72 15.82 20.95 6.75
N LEU A 73 16.52 21.96 7.30
CA LEU A 73 17.63 21.73 8.21
C LEU A 73 17.10 21.56 9.64
N PRO A 74 17.74 20.72 10.50
CA PRO A 74 17.36 20.58 11.90
C PRO A 74 17.86 21.77 12.74
N ALA A 75 17.50 22.99 12.35
CA ALA A 75 18.03 24.23 12.93
C ALA A 75 17.36 24.62 14.25
N LEU A 76 16.24 23.97 14.61
CA LEU A 76 15.42 24.28 15.78
C LEU A 76 15.29 23.04 16.67
N SER A 77 15.33 23.22 17.99
CA SER A 77 15.11 22.16 18.97
C SER A 77 13.61 21.81 19.08
N ASN A 78 13.08 21.12 18.07
CA ASN A 78 11.70 20.68 17.95
C ASN A 78 11.60 19.16 17.72
N GLY A 79 10.38 18.65 17.45
CA GLY A 79 10.15 17.22 17.19
C GLY A 79 10.97 16.66 16.02
N TYR A 80 11.14 17.43 14.95
CA TYR A 80 11.97 17.03 13.80
C TYR A 80 13.43 16.83 14.22
N HIS A 81 14.02 17.79 14.94
CA HIS A 81 15.37 17.66 15.48
C HIS A 81 15.51 16.49 16.46
N HIS A 82 14.53 16.28 17.34
CA HIS A 82 14.50 15.15 18.27
C HIS A 82 14.56 13.81 17.53
N VAL A 83 13.65 13.59 16.56
CA VAL A 83 13.57 12.36 15.78
C VAL A 83 14.85 12.09 15.02
N LEU A 84 15.39 13.11 14.34
CA LEU A 84 16.67 12.98 13.64
C LEU A 84 17.83 12.63 14.59
N GLY A 85 17.95 13.35 15.70
CA GLY A 85 18.99 13.10 16.70
C GLY A 85 18.88 11.69 17.28
N ALA A 86 17.68 11.23 17.60
CA ALA A 86 17.43 9.90 18.13
C ALA A 86 17.84 8.81 17.13
N LEU A 87 17.40 8.91 15.88
CA LEU A 87 17.73 7.94 14.81
C LEU A 87 19.22 7.88 14.52
N LEU A 88 19.89 9.03 14.42
CA LEU A 88 21.33 9.11 14.17
C LEU A 88 22.15 8.54 15.33
N CYS A 89 21.79 8.85 16.58
CA CYS A 89 22.48 8.33 17.76
C CYS A 89 22.31 6.82 17.93
N HIS A 90 21.15 6.27 17.55
CA HIS A 90 20.88 4.84 17.64
C HIS A 90 21.29 4.07 16.38
N ASP A 91 21.80 4.75 15.35
CA ASP A 91 22.15 4.17 14.06
C ASP A 91 20.97 3.37 13.44
N ALA A 92 19.77 3.95 13.46
CA ALA A 92 18.54 3.31 12.98
C ALA A 92 18.02 3.94 11.67
N TRP A 93 17.48 3.10 10.78
CA TRP A 93 16.89 3.55 9.52
C TRP A 93 15.47 4.09 9.74
N LEU A 94 15.09 5.14 9.00
CA LEU A 94 13.70 5.57 8.83
C LEU A 94 13.32 5.56 7.35
N TYR A 95 12.21 4.90 7.04
CA TYR A 95 11.64 4.82 5.69
C TYR A 95 10.17 5.21 5.72
N ALA A 96 9.70 5.97 4.73
CA ALA A 96 8.30 6.34 4.58
C ALA A 96 7.67 5.69 3.34
N ALA A 97 6.53 5.04 3.51
CA ALA A 97 5.68 4.55 2.41
C ALA A 97 4.35 5.32 2.47
N HIS A 98 4.32 6.51 1.85
CA HIS A 98 3.21 7.44 1.90
C HIS A 98 2.26 7.19 0.73
N THR A 99 2.16 8.12 -0.22
CA THR A 99 1.30 7.95 -1.40
C THR A 99 1.71 6.77 -2.28
N SER A 100 2.96 6.30 -2.19
CA SER A 100 3.37 5.06 -2.85
C SER A 100 2.59 3.84 -2.35
N LEU A 101 2.14 3.85 -1.10
CA LEU A 101 1.31 2.80 -0.50
C LEU A 101 -0.18 3.02 -0.83
N ASP A 102 -0.64 4.27 -0.82
CA ASP A 102 -2.04 4.61 -1.06
C ASP A 102 -2.54 4.22 -2.45
N VAL A 103 -1.65 4.25 -3.44
CA VAL A 103 -2.01 3.96 -4.83
C VAL A 103 -2.06 2.46 -5.15
N GLN A 104 -1.81 1.58 -4.18
CA GLN A 104 -1.66 0.15 -4.42
C GLN A 104 -3.01 -0.58 -4.29
N PRO A 105 -3.69 -0.95 -5.40
CA PRO A 105 -5.06 -1.47 -5.39
C PRO A 105 -5.20 -2.85 -4.73
N ARG A 106 -4.08 -3.55 -4.55
CA ARG A 106 -3.97 -4.86 -3.89
C ARG A 106 -3.17 -4.79 -2.58
N GLY A 107 -2.80 -3.58 -2.15
CA GLY A 107 -2.04 -3.36 -0.93
C GLY A 107 -2.91 -3.15 0.30
N PRO A 108 -2.27 -2.90 1.46
CA PRO A 108 -2.92 -2.62 2.74
C PRO A 108 -3.97 -1.50 2.70
N VAL A 109 -3.84 -0.51 1.80
CA VAL A 109 -4.81 0.59 1.62
C VAL A 109 -6.23 0.08 1.36
N ARG A 110 -6.38 -1.14 0.82
CA ARG A 110 -7.67 -1.76 0.52
C ARG A 110 -8.29 -2.50 1.73
N TRP A 111 -7.70 -2.43 2.93
CA TRP A 111 -8.15 -3.21 4.09
C TRP A 111 -9.67 -3.13 4.33
N LEU A 112 -10.28 -1.93 4.23
CA LEU A 112 -11.70 -1.75 4.48
C LEU A 112 -12.56 -2.48 3.44
N ALA A 113 -12.11 -2.55 2.18
CA ALA A 113 -12.79 -3.34 1.17
C ALA A 113 -12.78 -4.84 1.52
N GLY A 114 -11.67 -5.33 2.07
CA GLY A 114 -11.53 -6.72 2.51
C GLY A 114 -12.45 -7.05 3.68
N GLU A 115 -12.48 -6.18 4.71
CA GLU A 115 -13.34 -6.35 5.90
C GLU A 115 -14.84 -6.25 5.55
N LEU A 116 -15.20 -5.42 4.57
CA LEU A 116 -16.57 -5.31 4.04
C LEU A 116 -16.91 -6.40 3.00
N GLY A 117 -15.93 -7.21 2.57
CA GLY A 117 -16.12 -8.24 1.55
C GLY A 117 -16.44 -7.70 0.16
N LEU A 118 -15.98 -6.49 -0.19
CA LEU A 118 -16.33 -5.85 -1.46
C LEU A 118 -15.82 -6.64 -2.68
N ASN A 119 -16.72 -6.86 -3.63
CA ASN A 119 -16.48 -7.42 -4.95
C ASN A 119 -16.18 -6.31 -5.98
N ASN A 120 -15.63 -6.71 -7.13
CA ASN A 120 -15.41 -5.83 -8.29
C ASN A 120 -14.70 -4.51 -7.96
N VAL A 121 -13.72 -4.56 -7.06
CA VAL A 121 -13.06 -3.34 -6.57
C VAL A 121 -12.12 -2.77 -7.63
N SER A 122 -12.27 -1.47 -7.88
CA SER A 122 -11.45 -0.69 -8.81
C SER A 122 -11.02 0.64 -8.19
N VAL A 123 -9.98 1.27 -8.73
CA VAL A 123 -9.46 2.56 -8.24
C VAL A 123 -10.38 3.73 -8.64
N LEU A 124 -10.48 4.76 -7.79
CA LEU A 124 -11.29 5.97 -8.08
C LEU A 124 -10.54 6.98 -8.96
N GLU A 125 -9.26 7.20 -8.64
CA GLU A 125 -8.37 8.08 -9.39
C GLU A 125 -7.14 7.31 -9.87
N GLU A 126 -7.18 6.83 -11.12
CA GLU A 126 -6.02 6.21 -11.75
C GLU A 126 -4.88 7.22 -11.90
N THR A 127 -3.73 6.90 -11.30
CA THR A 127 -2.48 7.67 -11.38
C THR A 127 -1.38 6.93 -12.14
N GLY A 128 -1.57 5.64 -12.38
CA GLY A 128 -0.62 4.82 -13.12
C GLY A 128 -1.23 3.50 -13.57
N ARG A 129 -0.53 2.83 -14.49
CA ARG A 129 -0.89 1.49 -14.96
C ARG A 129 0.34 0.61 -14.88
N ARG A 130 0.18 -0.56 -14.28
CA ARG A 130 1.16 -1.62 -14.36
C ARG A 130 0.72 -2.57 -15.47
N LEU A 131 1.56 -2.72 -16.48
CA LEU A 131 1.27 -3.55 -17.65
C LEU A 131 1.80 -4.97 -17.44
N GLY A 132 1.10 -5.93 -18.02
CA GLY A 132 1.63 -7.27 -18.21
C GLY A 132 2.80 -7.25 -19.19
N ARG A 133 3.57 -8.34 -19.19
CA ARG A 133 4.74 -8.47 -20.04
C ARG A 133 4.75 -9.84 -20.69
N TRP A 134 4.98 -9.87 -22.00
CA TRP A 134 5.22 -11.11 -22.73
C TRP A 134 6.70 -11.33 -22.92
N PHE A 135 7.11 -12.59 -22.83
CA PHE A 135 8.48 -13.04 -23.02
C PHE A 135 8.52 -14.15 -24.05
N ARG A 136 9.53 -14.13 -24.91
CA ARG A 136 9.98 -15.29 -25.67
C ARG A 136 11.37 -15.68 -25.20
N ILE A 137 11.49 -16.91 -24.72
CA ILE A 137 12.72 -17.47 -24.17
C ILE A 137 13.16 -18.60 -25.09
N LEU A 138 14.40 -18.55 -25.59
CA LEU A 138 14.98 -19.52 -26.52
C LEU A 138 16.25 -20.10 -25.92
N GLY A 139 16.48 -21.41 -26.05
CA GLY A 139 17.66 -22.03 -25.47
C GLY A 139 17.85 -23.52 -25.74
N PRO A 140 18.83 -24.15 -25.06
CA PRO A 140 18.92 -25.60 -24.94
C PRO A 140 17.67 -26.20 -24.27
N LYS A 141 17.34 -27.45 -24.62
CA LYS A 141 16.12 -28.10 -24.14
C LYS A 141 16.05 -28.17 -22.63
N GLU A 142 17.16 -28.58 -22.01
CA GLU A 142 17.28 -28.78 -20.58
C GLU A 142 17.06 -27.46 -19.82
N ARG A 143 17.56 -26.34 -20.37
CA ARG A 143 17.37 -25.01 -19.79
C ARG A 143 15.93 -24.52 -19.92
N ILE A 144 15.31 -24.77 -21.06
CA ILE A 144 13.90 -24.42 -21.29
C ILE A 144 12.98 -25.21 -20.35
N GLU A 145 13.23 -26.50 -20.16
CA GLU A 145 12.49 -27.33 -19.20
C GLU A 145 12.66 -26.84 -17.76
N GLN A 146 13.87 -26.43 -17.36
CA GLN A 146 14.13 -25.84 -16.04
C GLN A 146 13.34 -24.53 -15.82
N VAL A 147 13.34 -23.62 -16.80
CA VAL A 147 12.60 -22.36 -16.71
C VAL A 147 11.09 -22.64 -16.65
N ALA A 148 10.58 -23.53 -17.48
CA ALA A 148 9.17 -23.91 -17.47
C ALA A 148 8.74 -24.45 -16.10
N GLN A 149 9.52 -25.38 -15.53
CA GLN A 149 9.25 -25.95 -14.20
C GLN A 149 9.32 -24.89 -13.09
N GLY A 150 10.24 -23.93 -13.17
CA GLY A 150 10.33 -22.84 -12.19
C GLY A 150 9.13 -21.89 -12.20
N LEU A 151 8.45 -21.79 -13.34
CA LEU A 151 7.29 -20.92 -13.57
C LEU A 151 5.95 -21.66 -13.46
N GLU A 152 5.95 -22.99 -13.50
CA GLU A 152 4.73 -23.79 -13.46
C GLU A 152 3.93 -23.53 -12.17
N GLY A 153 2.63 -23.27 -12.31
CA GLY A 153 1.72 -22.99 -11.19
C GLY A 153 1.91 -21.63 -10.51
N ARG A 154 2.81 -20.76 -11.00
CA ARG A 154 2.98 -19.41 -10.45
C ARG A 154 1.74 -18.54 -10.75
N PRO A 155 1.09 -17.97 -9.72
CA PRO A 155 -0.11 -17.15 -9.93
C PRO A 155 0.15 -15.94 -10.83
N GLY A 156 -0.65 -15.80 -11.90
CA GLY A 156 -0.52 -14.70 -12.85
C GLY A 156 0.65 -14.84 -13.81
N VAL A 157 1.22 -16.05 -13.97
CA VAL A 157 2.18 -16.38 -15.01
C VAL A 157 1.61 -17.52 -15.85
N GLU A 158 1.49 -17.30 -17.15
CA GLU A 158 1.03 -18.31 -18.10
C GLU A 158 2.21 -18.72 -19.00
N VAL A 159 2.46 -20.02 -19.11
CA VAL A 159 3.59 -20.58 -19.84
C VAL A 159 3.09 -21.42 -21.01
N TYR A 160 3.61 -21.12 -22.19
CA TYR A 160 3.26 -21.77 -23.45
C TYR A 160 4.52 -22.38 -24.07
N ALA A 161 4.57 -23.71 -24.14
CA ALA A 161 5.71 -24.40 -24.75
C ALA A 161 5.67 -24.31 -26.28
N LEU A 162 6.79 -23.92 -26.89
CA LEU A 162 6.96 -23.87 -28.35
C LEU A 162 8.03 -24.86 -28.79
N GLY A 163 7.66 -26.14 -28.72
CA GLY A 163 8.60 -27.25 -28.92
C GLY A 163 9.63 -27.34 -27.81
N ALA A 164 10.73 -28.04 -28.06
CA ALA A 164 11.69 -28.38 -27.02
C ALA A 164 12.67 -27.24 -26.65
N ARG A 165 12.71 -26.14 -27.40
CA ARG A 165 13.79 -25.13 -27.31
C ARG A 165 13.28 -23.70 -27.16
N ALA A 166 11.97 -23.52 -26.95
CA ALA A 166 11.37 -22.22 -26.82
C ALA A 166 10.17 -22.23 -25.87
N LEU A 167 10.00 -21.13 -25.14
CA LEU A 167 8.81 -20.82 -24.35
C LEU A 167 8.30 -19.44 -24.75
N GLU A 168 6.98 -19.30 -24.70
CA GLU A 168 6.32 -18.02 -24.55
C GLU A 168 5.74 -17.93 -23.14
N VAL A 169 5.92 -16.78 -22.50
CA VAL A 169 5.43 -16.55 -21.14
C VAL A 169 4.69 -15.23 -21.11
N VAL A 170 3.46 -15.24 -20.59
CA VAL A 170 2.70 -14.03 -20.29
C VAL A 170 2.71 -13.85 -18.78
N ALA A 171 3.36 -12.78 -18.32
CA ALA A 171 3.34 -12.38 -16.92
C ALA A 171 2.32 -11.26 -16.72
N ALA A 172 1.43 -11.43 -15.75
CA ALA A 172 0.53 -10.39 -15.29
C ALA A 172 1.32 -9.19 -14.73
N PRO A 173 0.69 -7.99 -14.64
CA PRO A 173 1.28 -6.81 -14.01
C PRO A 173 2.01 -7.12 -12.70
N GLY A 174 3.31 -6.81 -12.66
CA GLY A 174 4.16 -7.02 -11.48
C GLY A 174 4.54 -8.47 -11.18
N ARG A 175 4.36 -9.40 -12.14
CA ARG A 175 4.81 -10.80 -12.05
C ARG A 175 6.01 -11.11 -12.96
N ASP A 176 6.54 -10.12 -13.64
CA ASP A 176 7.73 -10.21 -14.49
C ASP A 176 8.98 -10.65 -13.71
N PHE A 177 9.08 -10.31 -12.42
CA PHE A 177 10.18 -10.77 -11.56
C PHE A 177 10.23 -12.30 -11.39
N GLU A 178 9.10 -13.01 -11.48
CA GLU A 178 9.07 -14.47 -11.43
C GLU A 178 9.79 -15.06 -12.66
N VAL A 179 9.54 -14.44 -13.83
CA VAL A 179 10.18 -14.81 -15.10
C VAL A 179 11.68 -14.52 -15.04
N TYR A 180 12.07 -13.32 -14.61
CA TYR A 180 13.47 -12.99 -14.44
C TYR A 180 14.16 -13.91 -13.42
N GLY A 181 13.54 -14.20 -12.28
CA GLY A 181 14.07 -15.12 -11.28
C GLY A 181 14.31 -16.53 -11.82
N ALA A 182 13.37 -17.05 -12.63
CA ALA A 182 13.52 -18.35 -13.29
C ALA A 182 14.65 -18.35 -14.34
N ILE A 183 14.87 -17.22 -15.02
CA ILE A 183 15.97 -17.05 -16.00
C ILE A 183 17.32 -16.90 -15.30
N SER A 184 17.39 -16.15 -14.19
CA SER A 184 18.61 -15.78 -13.46
C SER A 184 19.29 -16.94 -12.72
N GLY A 185 18.83 -18.18 -12.91
CA GLY A 185 19.33 -19.38 -12.24
C GLY A 185 20.52 -20.09 -12.90
N ALA A 186 21.26 -19.50 -13.84
CA ALA A 186 22.59 -20.04 -14.17
C ALA A 186 23.55 -18.99 -14.75
N GLU A 187 24.82 -19.18 -14.44
CA GLU A 187 25.99 -18.43 -14.91
C GLU A 187 26.22 -18.53 -16.44
N ASP A 188 25.30 -19.15 -17.19
CA ASP A 188 25.49 -19.54 -18.59
C ASP A 188 24.58 -18.72 -19.52
N ASP A 189 25.19 -17.91 -20.39
CA ASP A 189 24.59 -17.01 -21.41
C ASP A 189 23.90 -17.77 -22.57
N THR A 190 23.30 -18.91 -22.26
CA THR A 190 22.73 -19.87 -23.22
C THR A 190 21.28 -19.56 -23.59
N LEU A 191 20.62 -18.68 -22.84
CA LEU A 191 19.24 -18.26 -23.06
C LEU A 191 19.18 -16.93 -23.81
N ARG A 192 18.40 -16.88 -24.89
CA ARG A 192 18.03 -15.62 -25.54
C ARG A 192 16.63 -15.23 -25.12
N VAL A 193 16.49 -14.03 -24.58
CA VAL A 193 15.22 -13.53 -24.06
C VAL A 193 14.82 -12.27 -24.81
N VAL A 194 13.61 -12.28 -25.36
CA VAL A 194 12.94 -11.09 -25.91
C VAL A 194 11.73 -10.81 -25.02
N SER A 195 11.49 -9.55 -24.68
CA SER A 195 10.32 -9.17 -23.88
C SER A 195 9.65 -7.91 -24.43
N HIS A 196 8.33 -7.86 -24.34
CA HIS A 196 7.52 -6.70 -24.71
C HIS A 196 6.45 -6.44 -23.65
N GLU A 197 6.16 -5.16 -23.41
CA GLU A 197 5.00 -4.78 -22.61
C GLU A 197 3.72 -5.04 -23.41
N LEU A 198 2.70 -5.49 -22.71
CA LEU A 198 1.39 -5.79 -23.28
C LEU A 198 0.42 -4.65 -22.98
N ASP A 199 -0.57 -4.47 -23.86
CA ASP A 199 -1.71 -3.60 -23.57
C ASP A 199 -2.65 -4.21 -22.51
N LEU A 200 -2.71 -5.55 -22.43
CA LEU A 200 -3.47 -6.33 -21.45
C LEU A 200 -2.73 -7.64 -21.10
N PRO A 201 -2.83 -8.15 -19.86
CA PRO A 201 -3.60 -7.61 -18.73
C PRO A 201 -2.96 -6.35 -18.11
N VAL A 202 -3.78 -5.49 -17.51
CA VAL A 202 -3.37 -4.24 -16.86
C VAL A 202 -3.88 -4.17 -15.42
N GLU A 203 -3.09 -3.59 -14.53
CA GLU A 203 -3.46 -3.27 -13.16
C GLU A 203 -3.40 -1.75 -12.97
N SER A 204 -4.56 -1.13 -12.78
CA SER A 204 -4.67 0.30 -12.51
C SER A 204 -4.22 0.62 -11.08
N LEU A 205 -3.29 1.55 -10.95
CA LEU A 205 -2.83 2.11 -9.68
C LEU A 205 -3.50 3.47 -9.48
N GLY A 206 -3.82 3.82 -8.23
CA GLY A 206 -4.58 5.03 -8.01
C GLY A 206 -5.10 5.25 -6.60
N PHE A 207 -5.49 6.49 -6.33
CA PHE A 207 -6.05 6.88 -5.04
C PHE A 207 -7.50 6.44 -4.89
N GLY A 208 -7.79 5.91 -3.71
CA GLY A 208 -9.11 5.44 -3.32
C GLY A 208 -9.61 4.28 -4.17
N PHE A 209 -10.67 3.64 -3.69
CA PHE A 209 -11.29 2.51 -4.37
C PHE A 209 -12.81 2.57 -4.26
N VAL A 210 -13.48 1.86 -5.16
CA VAL A 210 -14.92 1.61 -5.14
C VAL A 210 -15.17 0.14 -5.38
N GLY A 211 -16.13 -0.43 -4.66
CA GLY A 211 -16.52 -1.83 -4.79
C GLY A 211 -18.00 -2.06 -4.49
N GLU A 212 -18.44 -3.27 -4.77
CA GLU A 212 -19.83 -3.73 -4.59
C GLU A 212 -19.93 -4.61 -3.35
N MET A 213 -20.92 -4.36 -2.50
CA MET A 213 -21.24 -5.26 -1.39
C MET A 213 -21.67 -6.62 -1.96
N PRO A 214 -21.34 -7.75 -1.30
CA PRO A 214 -21.85 -9.07 -1.70
C PRO A 214 -23.37 -9.13 -1.77
N GLU A 215 -24.01 -8.51 -0.78
CA GLU A 215 -25.46 -8.36 -0.68
C GLU A 215 -25.78 -6.91 -0.27
N SER A 216 -26.85 -6.36 -0.82
CA SER A 216 -27.29 -5.02 -0.45
C SER A 216 -27.86 -5.03 0.97
N SER A 217 -27.35 -4.13 1.82
CA SER A 217 -27.72 -4.03 3.23
C SER A 217 -28.41 -2.68 3.52
N PRO A 218 -29.41 -2.62 4.42
CA PRO A 218 -29.92 -1.36 4.96
C PRO A 218 -28.81 -0.48 5.53
N TRP A 219 -28.97 0.85 5.44
CA TRP A 219 -27.97 1.78 5.94
C TRP A 219 -27.63 1.57 7.42
N GLU A 220 -28.62 1.29 8.26
CA GLU A 220 -28.46 1.13 9.70
C GLU A 220 -27.54 -0.06 10.02
N GLU A 221 -27.71 -1.17 9.33
CA GLU A 221 -26.87 -2.37 9.48
C GLU A 221 -25.44 -2.09 8.99
N PHE A 222 -25.31 -1.49 7.80
CA PHE A 222 -24.02 -1.09 7.26
C PHE A 222 -23.27 -0.13 8.20
N TYR A 223 -23.99 0.83 8.80
CA TYR A 223 -23.45 1.81 9.72
C TYR A 223 -22.91 1.17 11.00
N GLU A 224 -23.60 0.18 11.58
CA GLU A 224 -23.08 -0.57 12.74
C GLU A 224 -21.81 -1.36 12.40
N VAL A 225 -21.78 -1.99 11.21
CA VAL A 225 -20.58 -2.68 10.73
C VAL A 225 -19.43 -1.69 10.57
N LEU A 226 -19.68 -0.54 9.93
CA LEU A 226 -18.66 0.48 9.71
C LEU A 226 -18.10 0.99 11.04
N LYS A 227 -18.96 1.36 12.01
CA LYS A 227 -18.53 1.80 13.34
C LYS A 227 -17.61 0.79 14.02
N ARG A 228 -17.96 -0.50 13.95
CA ARG A 228 -17.13 -1.57 14.54
C ARG A 228 -15.77 -1.66 13.84
N LEU A 229 -15.72 -1.53 12.52
CA LEU A 229 -14.47 -1.59 11.75
C LEU A 229 -13.59 -0.34 11.95
N THR A 230 -14.20 0.83 12.15
CA THR A 230 -13.50 2.12 12.31
C THR A 230 -13.34 2.52 13.77
N GLY A 231 -13.65 1.63 14.72
CA GLY A 231 -13.39 1.85 16.14
C GLY A 231 -14.32 2.83 16.85
N GLY A 232 -15.45 3.22 16.24
CA GLY A 232 -16.42 4.09 16.89
C GLY A 232 -17.31 4.89 15.95
N THR A 233 -18.01 5.87 16.52
CA THR A 233 -18.86 6.82 15.80
C THR A 233 -18.03 7.70 14.88
N PRO A 234 -18.41 7.84 13.59
CA PRO A 234 -17.73 8.75 12.67
C PRO A 234 -17.79 10.19 13.17
N ARG A 235 -16.80 11.00 12.76
CA ARG A 235 -16.70 12.42 13.10
C ARG A 235 -17.79 13.25 12.46
N ALA A 236 -18.16 12.92 11.22
CA ALA A 236 -19.24 13.58 10.51
C ALA A 236 -19.92 12.66 9.50
N LEU A 237 -21.20 12.96 9.24
CA LEU A 237 -21.98 12.41 8.14
C LEU A 237 -22.46 13.59 7.30
N ALA A 238 -22.18 13.57 6.00
CA ALA A 238 -22.56 14.64 5.09
C ALA A 238 -23.20 14.10 3.81
N GLY A 239 -24.32 14.71 3.40
CA GLY A 239 -25.00 14.36 2.16
C GLY A 239 -26.35 13.69 2.36
N ILE A 240 -26.66 12.69 1.53
CA ILE A 240 -27.96 11.98 1.54
C ILE A 240 -27.75 10.56 2.03
N VAL A 241 -28.37 10.22 3.17
CA VAL A 241 -28.36 8.86 3.70
C VAL A 241 -29.18 7.95 2.77
N PRO A 242 -28.60 6.89 2.20
CA PRO A 242 -29.35 5.97 1.35
C PRO A 242 -30.20 5.02 2.20
N GLU A 243 -31.31 4.50 1.66
CA GLU A 243 -32.08 3.43 2.32
C GLU A 243 -31.30 2.10 2.34
N LYS A 244 -30.53 1.85 1.28
CA LYS A 244 -29.73 0.65 1.10
C LYS A 244 -28.35 0.98 0.54
N VAL A 245 -27.35 0.23 0.99
CA VAL A 245 -25.96 0.31 0.54
C VAL A 245 -25.66 -0.92 -0.30
N SER A 246 -25.19 -0.72 -1.53
CA SER A 246 -24.74 -1.79 -2.42
C SER A 246 -23.39 -1.50 -3.07
N ARG A 247 -22.98 -0.23 -3.13
CA ARG A 247 -21.73 0.23 -3.71
C ARG A 247 -21.08 1.26 -2.81
N VAL A 248 -19.87 0.95 -2.36
CA VAL A 248 -19.12 1.72 -1.36
C VAL A 248 -17.81 2.17 -1.97
N ALA A 249 -17.51 3.45 -1.79
CA ALA A 249 -16.22 4.05 -2.10
C ALA A 249 -15.45 4.33 -0.80
N CYS A 250 -14.13 4.30 -0.86
CA CYS A 250 -13.26 4.68 0.25
C CYS A 250 -11.97 5.32 -0.25
N CYS A 251 -11.49 6.33 0.47
CA CYS A 251 -10.12 6.82 0.36
C CYS A 251 -9.60 7.06 1.78
N PRO A 252 -8.62 6.25 2.25
CA PRO A 252 -7.89 6.55 3.48
C PRO A 252 -7.29 7.97 3.46
N GLY A 253 -7.11 8.55 4.64
CA GLY A 253 -6.65 9.93 4.77
C GLY A 253 -7.65 10.96 4.27
N SER A 254 -7.13 11.99 3.60
CA SER A 254 -7.90 13.15 3.12
C SER A 254 -8.38 12.95 1.67
N GLY A 255 -9.61 12.45 1.49
CA GLY A 255 -10.20 12.12 0.19
C GLY A 255 -11.14 13.17 -0.43
N ALA A 256 -11.24 14.39 0.12
CA ALA A 256 -12.19 15.40 -0.34
C ALA A 256 -12.06 15.77 -1.85
N SER A 257 -10.86 15.66 -2.43
CA SER A 257 -10.64 15.88 -3.87
C SER A 257 -11.38 14.88 -4.77
N LEU A 258 -11.75 13.71 -4.24
CA LEU A 258 -12.36 12.62 -5.00
C LEU A 258 -13.90 12.67 -5.05
N LEU A 259 -14.55 13.62 -4.37
CA LEU A 259 -16.02 13.66 -4.27
C LEU A 259 -16.72 13.58 -5.64
N LYS A 260 -16.25 14.35 -6.61
CA LYS A 260 -16.81 14.33 -7.98
C LYS A 260 -16.59 12.99 -8.70
N ARG A 261 -15.50 12.27 -8.40
CA ARG A 261 -15.22 10.94 -8.98
C ARG A 261 -16.11 9.88 -8.36
N VAL A 262 -16.35 9.95 -7.05
CA VAL A 262 -17.28 9.08 -6.33
C VAL A 262 -18.69 9.17 -6.91
N ALA A 263 -19.18 10.38 -7.16
CA ALA A 263 -20.49 10.60 -7.80
C ALA A 263 -20.57 9.91 -9.18
N LYS A 264 -19.51 10.01 -9.99
CA LYS A 264 -19.46 9.40 -11.34
C LYS A 264 -19.50 7.87 -11.32
N VAL A 265 -18.93 7.24 -10.29
CA VAL A 265 -18.94 5.77 -10.15
C VAL A 265 -20.20 5.24 -9.44
N GLY A 266 -21.10 6.14 -9.03
CA GLY A 266 -22.41 5.80 -8.47
C GLY A 266 -22.35 5.14 -7.09
N ALA A 267 -21.31 5.41 -6.29
CA ALA A 267 -21.27 4.92 -4.92
C ALA A 267 -22.29 5.64 -4.05
N GLN A 268 -23.02 4.90 -3.20
CA GLN A 268 -24.00 5.51 -2.29
C GLN A 268 -23.35 6.01 -0.99
N VAL A 269 -22.25 5.37 -0.60
CA VAL A 269 -21.49 5.72 0.59
C VAL A 269 -20.02 5.92 0.23
N TYR A 270 -19.42 6.98 0.73
CA TYR A 270 -18.01 7.30 0.61
C TYR A 270 -17.37 7.45 1.98
N VAL A 271 -16.42 6.58 2.32
CA VAL A 271 -15.70 6.61 3.59
C VAL A 271 -14.36 7.30 3.41
N THR A 272 -14.08 8.34 4.18
CA THR A 272 -12.81 9.07 4.12
C THR A 272 -12.54 9.82 5.45
N GLY A 273 -11.50 10.65 5.49
CA GLY A 273 -11.19 11.57 6.59
C GLY A 273 -11.10 13.03 6.13
N ASP A 274 -10.98 13.93 7.11
CA ASP A 274 -10.71 15.37 6.95
C ASP A 274 -11.75 16.15 6.13
N LEU A 275 -13.03 15.86 6.33
CA LEU A 275 -14.11 16.53 5.62
C LEU A 275 -14.29 17.97 6.13
N LYS A 276 -14.20 18.96 5.24
CA LYS A 276 -14.47 20.37 5.58
C LYS A 276 -15.91 20.75 5.25
N TYR A 277 -16.31 21.93 5.73
CA TYR A 277 -17.68 22.44 5.56
C TYR A 277 -18.13 22.50 4.09
N HIS A 278 -17.30 23.02 3.18
CA HIS A 278 -17.64 23.10 1.76
C HIS A 278 -17.66 21.73 1.08
N ASP A 279 -16.85 20.79 1.56
CA ASP A 279 -16.87 19.41 1.07
C ASP A 279 -18.19 18.72 1.45
N ALA A 280 -18.69 18.97 2.66
CA ALA A 280 -19.99 18.48 3.12
C ALA A 280 -21.17 19.06 2.32
N GLN A 281 -21.10 20.35 1.95
CA GLN A 281 -22.08 20.96 1.04
C GLN A 281 -22.05 20.28 -0.33
N ALA A 282 -20.86 20.09 -0.91
CA ALA A 282 -20.69 19.43 -2.20
C ALA A 282 -21.21 17.98 -2.20
N ALA A 283 -20.96 17.22 -1.12
CA ALA A 283 -21.51 15.88 -0.96
C ALA A 283 -23.03 15.84 -1.04
N ARG A 284 -23.71 16.83 -0.43
CA ARG A 284 -25.18 16.95 -0.46
C ARG A 284 -25.69 17.30 -1.85
N GLU A 285 -24.99 18.17 -2.57
CA GLU A 285 -25.34 18.51 -3.96
C GLU A 285 -25.13 17.31 -4.91
N LEU A 286 -24.09 16.51 -4.69
CA LEU A 286 -23.77 15.33 -5.48
C LEU A 286 -24.66 14.12 -5.18
N GLY A 287 -25.41 14.15 -4.06
CA GLY A 287 -26.52 13.22 -3.81
C GLY A 287 -26.15 11.85 -3.21
N TYR A 288 -25.00 11.73 -2.54
CA TYR A 288 -24.60 10.50 -1.84
C TYR A 288 -24.12 10.82 -0.42
N LEU A 289 -23.87 9.79 0.39
CA LEU A 289 -23.40 9.97 1.76
C LEU A 289 -21.88 9.92 1.85
N VAL A 290 -21.28 10.91 2.49
CA VAL A 290 -19.89 10.90 2.94
C VAL A 290 -19.85 10.63 4.43
N VAL A 291 -19.02 9.67 4.83
CA VAL A 291 -18.76 9.30 6.21
C VAL A 291 -17.31 9.67 6.53
N ASP A 292 -17.14 10.73 7.31
CA ASP A 292 -15.83 11.13 7.82
C ASP A 292 -15.53 10.33 9.09
N VAL A 293 -14.63 9.36 9.00
CA VAL A 293 -14.20 8.51 10.13
C VAL A 293 -12.90 9.01 10.76
N GLY A 294 -12.35 10.13 10.27
CA GLY A 294 -11.06 10.66 10.66
C GLY A 294 -9.90 10.09 9.84
N HIS A 295 -8.92 10.95 9.56
CA HIS A 295 -7.69 10.63 8.83
C HIS A 295 -6.92 9.47 9.48
N PHE A 296 -6.64 9.61 10.78
CA PHE A 296 -5.87 8.66 11.56
C PHE A 296 -6.42 7.24 11.51
N VAL A 297 -7.74 7.06 11.65
CA VAL A 297 -8.36 5.73 11.82
C VAL A 297 -8.10 4.82 10.63
N LEU A 298 -8.27 5.33 9.41
CA LEU A 298 -8.13 4.53 8.20
C LEU A 298 -6.67 4.16 7.94
N GLU A 299 -5.76 5.09 8.16
CA GLU A 299 -4.34 4.90 7.86
C GLU A 299 -3.61 4.12 8.96
N GLU A 300 -3.96 4.31 10.23
CA GLU A 300 -3.43 3.53 11.35
C GLU A 300 -3.78 2.05 11.17
N ARG A 301 -5.02 1.74 10.76
CA ARG A 301 -5.44 0.38 10.43
C ARG A 301 -4.71 -0.15 9.20
N MET A 302 -4.52 0.67 8.17
CA MET A 302 -3.72 0.31 6.99
C MET A 302 -2.28 -0.09 7.39
N MET A 303 -1.61 0.70 8.22
CA MET A 303 -0.24 0.40 8.66
C MET A 303 -0.16 -0.82 9.57
N ARG A 304 -1.19 -1.09 10.37
CA ARG A 304 -1.30 -2.34 11.14
C ARG A 304 -1.41 -3.56 10.22
N VAL A 305 -2.27 -3.49 9.20
CA VAL A 305 -2.40 -4.56 8.19
C VAL A 305 -1.07 -4.77 7.47
N PHE A 306 -0.38 -3.68 7.10
CA PHE A 306 0.91 -3.77 6.45
C PHE A 306 1.97 -4.43 7.36
N SER A 307 1.99 -4.09 8.65
CA SER A 307 2.87 -4.73 9.64
C SER A 307 2.61 -6.23 9.73
N GLU A 308 1.35 -6.67 9.74
CA GLU A 308 0.98 -8.09 9.77
C GLU A 308 1.36 -8.82 8.48
N GLU A 309 1.24 -8.19 7.31
CA GLU A 309 1.73 -8.73 6.04
C GLU A 309 3.24 -8.87 6.03
N LEU A 310 3.97 -7.85 6.46
CA LEU A 310 5.43 -7.86 6.56
C LEU A 310 5.89 -8.92 7.55
N ARG A 311 5.25 -9.02 8.72
CA ARG A 311 5.52 -10.07 9.72
C ARG A 311 5.41 -11.46 9.09
N ARG A 312 4.32 -11.74 8.35
CA ARG A 312 4.11 -13.02 7.65
C ARG A 312 5.21 -13.29 6.62
N LYS A 313 5.54 -12.31 5.77
CA LYS A 313 6.60 -12.43 4.75
C LYS A 313 8.00 -12.61 5.37
N LEU A 314 8.24 -11.99 6.52
CA LEU A 314 9.53 -11.98 7.22
C LEU A 314 9.73 -13.12 8.23
N THR A 315 8.71 -13.94 8.47
CA THR A 315 8.75 -15.05 9.46
C THR A 315 9.94 -16.00 9.24
N HIS A 316 10.42 -16.16 8.00
CA HIS A 316 11.58 -17.00 7.67
C HIS A 316 12.92 -16.24 7.69
N GLY A 317 12.93 -14.91 7.83
CA GLY A 317 14.07 -14.02 7.58
C GLY A 317 14.84 -13.51 8.81
N ALA A 318 14.51 -14.01 10.01
CA ALA A 318 15.09 -13.57 11.29
C ALA A 318 14.92 -12.06 11.59
N VAL A 319 13.88 -11.42 11.05
CA VAL A 319 13.50 -10.04 11.39
C VAL A 319 12.24 -10.07 12.25
N GLU A 320 12.34 -9.57 13.48
CA GLU A 320 11.21 -9.36 14.36
C GLU A 320 10.45 -8.10 13.92
N VAL A 321 9.14 -8.21 13.70
CA VAL A 321 8.30 -7.10 13.23
C VAL A 321 7.29 -6.75 14.31
N ALA A 322 7.24 -5.48 14.72
CA ALA A 322 6.26 -4.97 15.68
C ALA A 322 5.58 -3.70 15.16
N PHE A 323 4.27 -3.60 15.43
CA PHE A 323 3.48 -2.41 15.17
C PHE A 323 3.46 -1.53 16.41
N PHE A 324 3.74 -0.24 16.24
CA PHE A 324 3.72 0.77 17.29
C PHE A 324 2.54 1.72 17.02
N PRO A 325 1.50 1.69 17.87
CA PRO A 325 0.33 2.52 17.65
C PRO A 325 0.65 4.01 17.68
N GLY A 326 0.08 4.75 16.73
CA GLY A 326 0.13 6.20 16.71
C GLY A 326 -0.83 6.85 17.71
N PHE A 327 -0.95 8.18 17.63
CA PHE A 327 -1.82 8.96 18.51
C PHE A 327 -2.77 9.83 17.68
N ASP A 328 -4.08 9.69 17.91
CA ASP A 328 -5.07 10.58 17.29
C ASP A 328 -5.18 11.88 18.09
N PHE A 329 -4.50 12.92 17.63
CA PHE A 329 -4.49 14.25 18.25
C PHE A 329 -5.87 14.92 18.34
N LEU A 330 -6.87 14.44 17.61
CA LEU A 330 -8.23 15.00 17.61
C LEU A 330 -9.19 14.25 18.53
N SER A 331 -8.85 13.03 18.97
CA SER A 331 -9.70 12.20 19.82
C SER A 331 -9.11 11.97 21.23
N SER A 332 -7.83 12.25 21.43
CA SER A 332 -7.14 12.10 22.71
C SER A 332 -6.54 13.44 23.13
N PRO A 333 -7.16 14.19 24.06
CA PRO A 333 -6.56 15.43 24.56
C PRO A 333 -5.24 15.11 25.29
N SER A 334 -4.28 16.02 25.12
CA SER A 334 -2.97 16.01 25.80
C SER A 334 -3.08 15.95 27.31
#